data_AF-A0A3D5EFS4-F1
#
_entry.id   AF-A0A3D5EFS4-F1
#
_cell.length_a   1.000
_cell.length_b   1.000
_cell.length_c   1.000
_cell.angle_alpha   90.00
_cell.angle_beta   90.00
_cell.angle_gamma   90.00
#
_symmetry.space_group_name_H-M   'P 1'
#
loop_
_entity.id
_entity.type
_entity.pdbx_description
1 polymer ?
#
loop_
_entity_poly.entity_id
_entity_poly.type
_entity_poly.pdbx_seq_one_letter_code
_entity_poly.pdbx_strand_id
1 'polypeptide(L)'
;MKLHKVIGTFIFAAALPFSVQAESISSGEMVDVQVVDYSGKPPFKRRTVSLSVNDVAQLESVGEEAIDYVKVTEVIKHGKPPYRRVTKMMPVYDVAQFEVLEEEDNNTPKSGTRPPFKRHN
;
A
#
# COMPACT_ATOMS: atom_id res chain seq x y z
N MET A 1 -3.14 -28.48 -75.88
CA MET A 1 -4.44 -28.01 -75.34
C MET A 1 -4.77 -28.92 -74.15
N LYS A 2 -4.94 -28.54 -72.88
CA LYS A 2 -5.04 -27.28 -72.14
C LYS A 2 -4.51 -27.60 -70.72
N LEU A 3 -3.54 -26.84 -70.20
CA LEU A 3 -3.07 -26.96 -68.81
C LEU A 3 -3.99 -26.12 -67.93
N HIS A 4 -4.77 -26.75 -67.07
CA HIS A 4 -5.63 -26.05 -66.12
C HIS A 4 -4.81 -25.74 -64.86
N LYS A 5 -4.54 -24.45 -64.64
CA LYS A 5 -3.94 -23.94 -63.40
C LYS A 5 -4.99 -23.99 -62.30
N VAL A 6 -4.78 -24.80 -61.27
CA VAL A 6 -5.57 -24.75 -60.04
C VAL A 6 -4.84 -23.82 -59.07
N ILE A 7 -5.31 -22.58 -58.97
CA ILE A 7 -4.89 -21.62 -57.96
C ILE A 7 -5.69 -21.99 -56.70
N GLY A 8 -5.09 -22.82 -55.85
CA GLY A 8 -5.65 -23.18 -54.55
C GLY A 8 -5.33 -22.09 -53.54
N THR A 9 -6.37 -21.43 -53.04
CA THR A 9 -6.33 -20.35 -52.05
C THR A 9 -5.70 -20.79 -50.73
N PHE A 10 -4.67 -20.06 -50.29
CA PHE A 10 -4.08 -20.17 -48.96
C PHE A 10 -5.07 -19.62 -47.93
N ILE A 11 -5.69 -20.49 -47.12
CA ILE A 11 -6.48 -20.06 -45.96
C ILE A 11 -5.51 -19.87 -44.80
N PHE A 12 -5.11 -18.63 -44.54
CA PHE A 12 -4.35 -18.25 -43.36
C PHE A 12 -5.33 -18.10 -42.18
N ALA A 13 -5.54 -19.18 -41.42
CA ALA A 13 -6.31 -19.12 -40.18
C ALA A 13 -5.44 -18.43 -39.10
N ALA A 14 -5.65 -17.13 -38.92
CA ALA A 14 -5.08 -16.41 -37.79
C ALA A 14 -5.73 -16.92 -36.49
N ALA A 15 -5.02 -17.79 -35.77
CA ALA A 15 -5.36 -18.15 -34.41
C ALA A 15 -5.16 -16.91 -33.53
N LEU A 16 -6.24 -16.19 -33.21
CA LEU A 16 -6.23 -15.23 -32.14
C LEU A 16 -6.01 -15.99 -30.82
N PRO A 17 -5.04 -15.62 -29.98
CA PRO A 17 -4.97 -16.18 -28.64
C PRO A 17 -6.21 -15.71 -27.89
N PHE A 18 -7.14 -16.62 -27.63
CA PHE A 18 -8.14 -16.43 -26.59
C PHE A 18 -7.38 -16.28 -25.28
N SER A 19 -7.23 -15.04 -24.81
CA SER A 19 -6.83 -14.77 -23.45
C SER A 19 -7.96 -15.28 -22.55
N VAL A 20 -7.78 -16.48 -22.00
CA VAL A 20 -8.60 -16.96 -20.89
C VAL A 20 -8.26 -16.04 -19.72
N GLN A 21 -9.10 -15.03 -19.50
CA GLN A 21 -9.15 -14.34 -18.22
C GLN A 21 -9.62 -15.39 -17.21
N ALA A 22 -8.74 -15.75 -16.28
CA ALA A 22 -9.13 -16.48 -15.10
C ALA A 22 -10.14 -15.60 -14.34
N GLU A 23 -11.42 -15.93 -14.44
CA GLU A 23 -12.38 -15.53 -13.42
C GLU A 23 -11.88 -16.12 -12.11
N SER A 24 -11.43 -15.25 -11.21
CA SER A 24 -11.36 -15.61 -9.81
C SER A 24 -12.78 -15.92 -9.38
N ILE A 25 -13.13 -17.20 -9.38
CA ILE A 25 -14.33 -17.71 -8.73
C ILE A 25 -14.15 -17.35 -7.27
N SER A 26 -14.66 -16.19 -6.86
CA SER A 26 -14.92 -15.88 -5.46
C SER A 26 -16.08 -16.77 -5.04
N SER A 27 -15.82 -18.07 -4.88
CA SER A 27 -16.66 -18.90 -4.04
C SER A 27 -16.70 -18.17 -2.71
N GLY A 28 -17.89 -17.69 -2.32
CA GLY A 28 -18.12 -16.93 -1.09
C GLY A 28 -17.85 -17.78 0.14
N GLU A 29 -16.57 -18.06 0.37
CA GLU A 29 -16.07 -18.81 1.49
C GLU A 29 -16.25 -17.92 2.72
N MET A 30 -17.01 -18.44 3.68
CA MET A 30 -17.35 -17.78 4.93
C MET A 30 -16.61 -18.48 6.05
N VAL A 31 -15.97 -17.72 6.91
CA VAL A 31 -15.25 -18.21 8.09
C VAL A 31 -15.95 -17.73 9.35
N ASP A 32 -16.15 -18.66 10.28
CA ASP A 32 -16.75 -18.38 11.57
C ASP A 32 -15.72 -17.82 12.55
N VAL A 33 -15.87 -16.55 12.92
CA VAL A 33 -14.98 -15.85 13.86
C VAL A 33 -15.69 -15.64 15.20
N GLN A 34 -15.00 -15.94 16.31
CA GLN A 34 -15.53 -15.66 17.65
C GLN A 34 -15.20 -14.23 18.07
N VAL A 35 -16.23 -13.40 18.23
CA VAL A 35 -16.11 -12.04 18.74
C VAL A 35 -16.52 -12.01 20.21
N VAL A 36 -15.65 -11.45 21.05
CA VAL A 36 -15.87 -11.27 22.49
C VAL A 36 -16.43 -9.88 22.77
N ASP A 37 -17.50 -9.79 23.54
CA ASP A 37 -18.04 -8.53 24.05
C ASP A 37 -17.40 -8.22 25.41
N TYR A 38 -16.53 -7.21 25.43
CA TYR A 38 -15.78 -6.77 26.62
C TYR A 38 -16.58 -5.84 27.55
N SER A 39 -17.88 -5.65 27.31
CA SER A 39 -18.70 -4.86 28.21
C SER A 39 -18.94 -5.56 29.56
N GLY A 40 -18.90 -4.79 30.64
CA GLY A 40 -19.21 -5.27 31.99
C GLY A 40 -18.06 -5.96 32.74
N LYS A 41 -18.41 -6.75 33.76
CA LYS A 41 -17.46 -7.51 34.59
C LYS A 41 -17.30 -8.93 34.04
N PRO A 42 -16.11 -9.55 34.14
CA PRO A 42 -15.90 -10.93 33.70
C PRO A 42 -16.86 -11.92 34.39
N PRO A 43 -17.20 -13.05 33.75
CA PRO A 43 -16.74 -13.52 32.44
C PRO A 43 -17.50 -12.94 31.25
N PHE A 44 -16.76 -12.59 30.19
CA PHE A 44 -17.29 -11.93 28.99
C PHE A 44 -18.14 -12.86 28.11
N LYS A 45 -19.16 -12.30 27.47
CA LYS A 45 -20.01 -13.01 26.50
C LYS A 45 -19.28 -13.10 25.16
N ARG A 46 -19.49 -14.21 24.44
CA ARG A 46 -18.90 -14.48 23.12
C ARG A 46 -20.00 -14.81 22.12
N ARG A 47 -19.85 -14.35 20.87
CA ARG A 47 -20.72 -14.69 19.75
C ARG A 47 -19.90 -15.13 18.54
N THR A 48 -20.39 -16.10 17.80
CA THR A 48 -19.80 -16.51 16.52
C THR A 48 -20.43 -15.69 15.41
N VAL A 49 -19.61 -15.10 14.54
CA VAL A 49 -20.04 -14.30 13.40
C VAL A 49 -19.36 -14.86 12.15
N SER A 50 -20.15 -15.22 11.14
CA SER A 50 -19.64 -15.69 9.84
C SER A 50 -19.26 -14.49 8.99
N LEU A 51 -17.98 -14.36 8.66
CA LEU A 51 -17.43 -13.26 7.86
C LEU A 51 -16.82 -13.80 6.56
N SER A 52 -16.73 -12.97 5.53
CA SER A 52 -16.10 -13.40 4.27
C SER A 52 -14.58 -13.53 4.45
N VAL A 53 -13.96 -14.50 3.77
CA VAL A 53 -12.50 -14.68 3.83
C VAL A 53 -11.73 -13.43 3.38
N ASN A 54 -12.26 -12.69 2.40
CA ASN A 54 -11.66 -11.44 1.94
C ASN A 54 -11.60 -10.38 3.07
N ASP A 55 -12.68 -10.25 3.84
CA ASP A 55 -12.72 -9.30 4.95
C ASP A 55 -11.75 -9.71 6.08
N VAL A 56 -11.61 -11.01 6.34
CA VAL A 56 -10.67 -11.55 7.35
C VAL A 56 -9.21 -11.31 6.92
N ALA A 57 -8.86 -11.60 5.67
CA ALA A 57 -7.50 -11.41 5.16
C ALA A 57 -7.07 -9.92 5.19
N GLN A 58 -7.99 -9.00 4.88
CA GLN A 58 -7.73 -7.57 4.99
C GLN A 58 -7.46 -7.16 6.44
N LEU A 59 -8.20 -7.72 7.41
CA LEU A 59 -8.00 -7.42 8.82
C LEU A 59 -6.66 -7.92 9.35
N GLU A 60 -6.19 -9.08 8.88
CA GLU A 60 -4.85 -9.59 9.19
C GLU A 60 -3.77 -8.66 8.61
N SER A 61 -3.92 -8.22 7.36
CA SER A 61 -2.93 -7.36 6.69
C SER A 61 -2.74 -5.98 7.35
N VAL A 62 -3.78 -5.43 8.01
CA VAL A 62 -3.69 -4.14 8.72
C VAL A 62 -2.93 -4.26 10.06
N GLY A 63 -2.71 -5.49 10.55
CA GLY A 63 -2.11 -5.74 11.86
C GLY A 63 -0.60 -6.05 11.89
N GLU A 64 0.08 -6.15 10.75
CA GLU A 64 1.41 -6.79 10.66
C GLU A 64 2.61 -5.85 10.56
N GLU A 65 2.44 -4.53 10.59
CA GLU A 65 3.61 -3.64 10.69
C GLU A 65 4.14 -3.66 12.13
N ALA A 66 5.06 -4.58 12.40
CA ALA A 66 5.85 -4.61 13.62
C ALA A 66 6.77 -3.38 13.66
N ILE A 67 6.26 -2.26 14.16
CA ILE A 67 7.05 -1.04 14.34
C ILE A 67 7.94 -1.23 15.57
N ASP A 68 9.25 -1.26 15.35
CA ASP A 68 10.23 -1.33 16.43
C ASP A 68 10.24 -0.03 17.24
N TYR A 69 10.38 -0.13 18.57
CA TYR A 69 10.42 1.03 19.46
C TYR A 69 11.77 1.13 20.19
N VAL A 70 12.35 2.33 20.18
CA VAL A 70 13.60 2.65 20.89
C VAL A 70 13.34 3.64 22.02
N LYS A 71 14.02 3.43 23.15
CA LYS A 71 14.00 4.33 24.30
C LYS A 71 14.92 5.53 24.05
N VAL A 72 14.35 6.71 23.87
CA VAL A 72 15.08 7.96 23.66
C VAL A 72 15.00 8.82 24.93
N THR A 73 16.12 9.44 25.31
CA THR A 73 16.19 10.39 26.43
C THR A 73 16.13 11.81 25.90
N GLU A 74 15.03 12.51 26.16
CA GLU A 74 14.83 13.91 25.81
C GLU A 74 15.25 14.82 26.97
N VAL A 75 15.95 15.92 26.66
CA VAL A 75 16.35 16.94 27.65
C VAL A 75 15.45 18.16 27.49
N ILE A 76 14.64 18.44 28.51
CA ILE A 76 13.69 19.57 28.51
C ILE A 76 14.43 20.83 28.96
N LYS A 77 14.82 21.66 27.98
CA LYS A 77 15.58 22.91 28.16
C LYS A 77 14.71 24.07 28.64
N HIS A 78 14.06 23.91 29.79
CA HIS A 78 13.25 24.97 30.41
C HIS A 78 13.77 25.30 31.81
N GLY A 79 13.83 26.59 32.16
CA GLY A 79 14.32 27.08 33.46
C GLY A 79 15.85 27.24 33.52
N LYS A 80 16.39 27.31 34.75
CA LYS A 80 17.84 27.33 34.99
C LYS A 80 18.41 25.90 35.01
N PRO A 81 19.64 25.68 34.55
CA PRO A 81 20.28 24.37 34.58
C PRO A 81 20.50 23.89 36.03
N PRO A 82 20.57 22.57 36.27
CA PRO A 82 20.51 21.48 35.29
C PRO A 82 19.10 21.14 34.79
N TYR A 83 18.99 20.82 33.49
CA TYR A 83 17.71 20.55 32.84
C TYR A 83 17.15 19.17 33.17
N ARG A 84 15.81 19.08 33.17
CA ARG A 84 15.07 17.83 33.39
C ARG A 84 15.22 16.90 32.19
N ARG A 85 15.38 15.60 32.44
CA ARG A 85 15.42 14.56 31.41
C ARG A 85 14.17 13.69 31.47
N VAL A 86 13.62 13.31 30.32
CA VAL A 86 12.45 12.43 30.20
C VAL A 86 12.74 11.32 29.20
N THR A 87 12.41 10.09 29.55
CA THR A 87 12.52 8.93 28.65
C THR A 87 11.22 8.72 27.90
N LYS A 88 11.28 8.62 26.57
CA LYS A 88 10.14 8.36 25.69
C LYS A 88 10.44 7.20 24.75
N MET A 89 9.44 6.37 24.48
CA MET A 89 9.52 5.33 23.44
C MET A 89 9.17 5.97 22.11
N MET A 90 10.07 5.88 21.12
CA MET A 90 9.85 6.38 19.77
C MET A 90 9.93 5.25 18.75
N PRO A 91 9.05 5.25 17.73
CA PRO A 91 9.12 4.27 16.65
C PRO A 91 10.39 4.47 15.83
N VAL A 92 10.94 3.36 15.33
CA VAL A 92 12.07 3.32 14.41
C VAL A 92 11.52 3.19 12.99
N TYR A 93 12.05 4.01 12.08
CA TYR A 93 11.74 3.93 10.66
C TYR A 93 13.04 3.76 9.88
N ASP A 94 13.02 2.95 8.82
CA ASP A 94 14.17 2.73 7.95
C ASP A 94 14.37 3.91 7.01
N VAL A 95 15.57 4.49 7.02
CA VAL A 95 15.90 5.69 6.22
C VAL A 95 15.78 5.43 4.72
N ALA A 96 16.11 4.20 4.27
CA ALA A 96 16.08 3.83 2.86
C ALA A 96 14.67 3.88 2.24
N GLN A 97 13.60 3.78 3.04
CA GLN A 97 12.23 3.88 2.54
C GLN A 97 11.85 5.31 2.13
N PHE A 98 12.49 6.32 2.74
CA PHE A 98 12.18 7.73 2.47
C PHE A 98 12.90 8.27 1.23
N GLU A 99 14.08 7.75 0.89
CA GLU A 99 14.85 8.19 -0.28
C GLU A 99 14.09 7.95 -1.59
N VAL A 100 13.31 6.86 -1.68
CA VAL A 100 12.48 6.54 -2.86
C VAL A 100 11.39 7.59 -3.09
N LEU A 101 10.86 8.20 -2.03
CA LEU A 101 9.79 9.21 -2.13
C LEU A 101 10.35 10.58 -2.53
N GLU A 102 11.55 10.95 -2.07
CA GLU A 102 12.16 12.25 -2.39
C GLU A 102 12.60 12.35 -3.86
N GLU A 103 12.94 11.25 -4.51
CA GLU A 103 13.32 11.24 -5.94
C GLU A 103 12.15 11.57 -6.88
N GLU A 104 10.91 11.28 -6.49
CA GLU A 104 9.72 11.56 -7.30
C GLU A 104 9.37 13.05 -7.34
N ASP A 105 9.55 13.77 -6.22
CA ASP A 105 9.20 15.20 -6.09
C ASP A 105 10.21 16.15 -6.77
N ASN A 106 11.46 15.70 -6.97
CA ASN A 106 12.53 16.50 -7.56
C ASN A 106 12.44 16.63 -9.10
N ASN A 107 11.50 15.95 -9.76
CA ASN A 107 11.32 15.99 -11.21
C ASN A 107 10.42 17.14 -11.72
N THR A 108 10.03 18.08 -10.85
CA THR A 108 9.32 19.27 -11.32
C THR A 108 10.30 20.29 -11.92
N PRO A 109 10.14 20.70 -13.21
CA PRO A 109 11.01 21.71 -13.78
C PRO A 109 10.76 23.05 -13.07
N LYS A 110 11.77 23.55 -12.34
CA LYS A 110 11.76 24.89 -11.73
C LYS A 110 11.55 25.94 -12.84
N SER A 111 10.30 26.35 -13.03
CA SER A 111 9.93 27.46 -13.90
C SER A 111 10.63 28.72 -13.40
N GLY A 112 11.66 29.16 -14.13
CA GLY A 112 12.46 30.33 -13.78
C GLY A 112 11.59 31.57 -13.64
N THR A 113 11.61 32.17 -12.45
CA THR A 113 10.93 33.44 -12.15
C THR A 113 11.54 34.54 -13.02
N ARG A 114 10.74 35.08 -13.95
CA ARG A 114 11.10 36.27 -14.74
C ARG A 114 11.44 37.41 -13.75
N PRO A 115 12.61 38.07 -13.88
CA PRO A 115 13.05 39.06 -12.91
C PRO A 115 12.08 40.27 -12.88
N PRO A 116 11.84 40.87 -11.70
CA PRO A 116 10.68 41.73 -11.44
C PRO A 116 10.78 43.14 -12.03
N PHE A 117 11.84 43.50 -12.76
CA PHE A 117 12.00 44.86 -13.27
C PHE A 117 11.82 44.93 -14.79
N LYS A 118 11.13 45.99 -15.23
CA LYS A 118 11.01 46.36 -16.64
C LYS A 118 12.35 46.96 -17.09
N ARG A 119 12.97 46.36 -18.11
CA ARG A 119 14.10 47.00 -18.81
C ARG A 119 13.51 48.10 -19.69
N HIS A 120 13.73 49.36 -19.33
CA HIS A 120 13.35 50.50 -20.15
C HIS A 120 14.41 50.69 -21.24
N ASN A 121 13.97 50.77 -22.50
CA ASN A 121 14.73 51.26 -23.64
C ASN A 121 14.27 52.68 -23.96
#